data_AF-A0A7W0Y263-F1
#
_entry.id   AF-A0A7W0Y263-F1
#
_cell.length_a   1.000
_cell.length_b   1.000
_cell.length_c   1.000
_cell.angle_alpha   90.00
_cell.angle_beta   90.00
_cell.angle_gamma   90.00
#
_symmetry.space_group_name_H-M   'P 1'
#
loop_
_entity.id
_entity.type
_entity.pdbx_description
1 polymer ?
#
loop_
_entity_poly.entity_id
_entity_poly.type
_entity_poly.pdbx_seq_one_letter_code
_entity_poly.pdbx_strand_id
1 'polypeptide(L)'
;MLDEEYEPKQIAHYGARAQPALVARMRPQLRMTQLGNLVAVLAIATSVGAIYTFPDFTGSRSGSGWAVAALVSSIVLLLICTFQHVAWLRAMAEWKGERDIDLRPLTRVSWVVHLASYAVVLIGLWACIAGSVAAGMSATAAGLLGLTLVFMLAAQILAGVQYLRVSGPPGTIPAHMRRLARRR
;
A
#
# COMPACT_ATOMS: atom_id res chain seq x y z
N MET A 1 0.86 -31.07 -26.27
CA MET A 1 0.00 -30.07 -25.60
C MET A 1 0.22 -28.78 -26.34
N LEU A 2 -0.80 -28.32 -27.06
CA LEU A 2 -0.75 -27.11 -27.88
C LEU A 2 -0.92 -25.92 -26.94
N ASP A 3 0.15 -25.15 -26.75
CA ASP A 3 0.12 -23.91 -25.98
C ASP A 3 -0.76 -22.90 -26.71
N GLU A 4 -1.82 -22.45 -26.02
CA GLU A 4 -2.77 -21.46 -26.49
C GLU A 4 -2.04 -20.24 -27.07
N GLU A 5 -2.17 -20.15 -28.38
CA GLU A 5 -1.60 -19.15 -29.25
C GLU A 5 -1.98 -17.75 -28.76
N TYR A 6 -0.96 -16.96 -28.44
CA TYR A 6 -1.10 -15.57 -28.04
C TYR A 6 -1.58 -14.75 -29.25
N GLU A 7 -2.90 -14.68 -29.45
CA GLU A 7 -3.47 -13.91 -30.55
C GLU A 7 -3.16 -12.41 -30.37
N PRO A 8 -2.65 -11.73 -31.40
CA PRO A 8 -2.45 -10.28 -31.42
C PRO A 8 -3.76 -9.46 -31.27
N LYS A 9 -4.93 -10.13 -31.14
CA LYS A 9 -6.24 -9.51 -30.91
C LYS A 9 -6.44 -8.88 -29.52
N GLN A 10 -5.49 -9.02 -28.59
CA GLN A 10 -5.66 -8.50 -27.21
C GLN A 10 -5.12 -7.08 -26.99
N ILE A 11 -4.41 -6.47 -27.94
CA ILE A 11 -3.97 -5.07 -27.85
C ILE A 11 -4.97 -4.27 -28.69
N ALA A 12 -5.74 -3.39 -28.05
CA ALA A 12 -6.62 -2.49 -28.78
C ALA A 12 -5.82 -1.72 -29.84
N HIS A 13 -6.41 -1.48 -31.02
CA HIS A 13 -5.75 -0.79 -32.12
C HIS A 13 -5.03 0.49 -31.63
N TYR A 14 -3.87 0.80 -32.20
CA TYR A 14 -3.12 2.03 -31.89
C TYR A 14 -4.05 3.25 -32.01
N GLY A 15 -4.27 3.97 -30.90
CA GLY A 15 -5.22 5.08 -30.82
C GLY A 15 -6.58 4.76 -30.16
N ALA A 16 -6.86 3.51 -29.80
CA ALA A 16 -8.06 3.15 -29.06
C ALA A 16 -8.02 3.69 -27.62
N ARG A 17 -9.09 4.41 -27.22
CA ARG A 17 -9.23 4.97 -25.86
C ARG A 17 -9.36 3.90 -24.78
N ALA A 18 -10.00 2.78 -25.08
CA ALA A 18 -10.16 1.67 -24.15
C ALA A 18 -9.04 0.63 -24.32
N GLN A 19 -8.40 0.23 -23.22
CA GLN A 19 -7.30 -0.73 -23.16
C GLN A 19 -7.66 -1.94 -22.26
N PRO A 20 -8.55 -2.85 -22.71
CA PRO A 20 -9.08 -3.93 -21.88
C PRO A 20 -8.00 -4.91 -21.37
N ALA A 21 -6.94 -5.15 -22.15
CA ALA A 21 -5.83 -5.99 -21.70
C ALA A 21 -4.99 -5.34 -20.59
N LEU A 22 -4.87 -4.00 -20.56
CA LEU A 22 -4.19 -3.29 -19.48
C LEU A 22 -5.03 -3.36 -18.20
N VAL A 23 -6.33 -3.12 -18.30
CA VAL A 23 -7.32 -3.25 -17.22
C VAL A 23 -7.26 -4.64 -16.59
N ALA A 24 -7.26 -5.71 -17.39
CA ALA A 24 -7.19 -7.08 -16.89
C ALA A 24 -5.89 -7.36 -16.11
N ARG A 25 -4.75 -6.85 -16.62
CA ARG A 25 -3.43 -7.01 -15.98
C ARG A 25 -3.28 -6.23 -14.68
N MET A 26 -3.99 -5.11 -14.54
CA MET A 26 -3.86 -4.20 -13.39
C MET A 26 -4.91 -4.39 -12.30
N ARG A 27 -5.96 -5.17 -12.58
CA ARG A 27 -7.01 -5.50 -11.60
C ARG A 27 -6.47 -6.11 -10.29
N PRO A 28 -5.45 -7.00 -10.28
CA PRO A 28 -4.88 -7.50 -9.02
C PRO A 28 -4.30 -6.41 -8.12
N GLN A 29 -3.65 -5.39 -8.70
CA GLN A 29 -3.02 -4.29 -7.96
C GLN A 29 -4.08 -3.44 -7.26
N LEU A 30 -5.22 -3.21 -7.92
CA LEU A 30 -6.37 -2.55 -7.30
C LEU A 30 -6.89 -3.35 -6.09
N ARG A 31 -6.98 -4.68 -6.20
CA ARG A 31 -7.40 -5.54 -5.06
C ARG A 31 -6.39 -5.49 -3.92
N MET A 32 -5.09 -5.53 -4.23
CA MET A 32 -4.03 -5.39 -3.22
C MET A 32 -4.14 -4.06 -2.47
N THR A 33 -4.34 -2.94 -3.17
CA THR A 33 -4.50 -1.63 -2.52
C THR A 33 -5.76 -1.56 -1.64
N GLN A 34 -6.85 -2.20 -2.05
CA GLN A 34 -8.06 -2.32 -1.24
C GLN A 34 -7.81 -3.12 0.05
N LEU A 35 -7.14 -4.27 -0.05
CA LEU A 35 -6.78 -5.07 1.12
C LEU A 35 -5.83 -4.29 2.05
N GLY A 36 -4.86 -3.55 1.50
CA GLY A 36 -3.95 -2.73 2.29
C GLY A 36 -4.68 -1.62 3.07
N ASN A 37 -5.76 -1.04 2.53
CA ASN A 37 -6.61 -0.11 3.29
C ASN A 37 -7.30 -0.77 4.47
N LEU A 38 -7.90 -1.95 4.27
CA LEU A 38 -8.56 -2.70 5.35
C LEU A 38 -7.56 -3.03 6.46
N VAL A 39 -6.36 -3.47 6.09
CA VAL A 39 -5.29 -3.77 7.05
C VAL A 39 -4.80 -2.51 7.77
N ALA A 40 -4.73 -1.35 7.11
CA ALA A 40 -4.39 -0.09 7.77
C ALA A 40 -5.43 0.33 8.82
N VAL A 41 -6.73 0.07 8.58
CA VAL A 41 -7.78 0.29 9.57
C VAL A 41 -7.60 -0.62 10.79
N LEU A 42 -7.19 -1.88 10.59
CA LEU A 42 -6.86 -2.79 11.70
C LEU A 42 -5.68 -2.28 12.53
N ALA A 43 -4.64 -1.72 11.90
CA ALA A 43 -3.51 -1.12 12.60
C ALA A 43 -3.95 0.03 13.53
N ILE A 44 -4.86 0.88 13.07
CA ILE A 44 -5.47 1.95 13.87
C ILE A 44 -6.25 1.34 15.04
N ALA A 45 -7.10 0.36 14.78
CA ALA A 45 -7.91 -0.28 15.82
C ALA A 45 -7.06 -0.89 16.94
N THR A 46 -5.99 -1.62 16.60
CA THR A 46 -5.07 -2.18 17.61
C THR A 46 -4.28 -1.08 18.32
N SER A 47 -3.90 -0.01 17.63
CA SER A 47 -3.17 1.11 18.26
C SER A 47 -4.05 1.88 19.25
N VAL A 48 -5.32 2.11 18.92
CA VAL A 48 -6.32 2.67 19.84
C VAL A 48 -6.50 1.76 21.05
N GLY A 49 -6.62 0.45 20.83
CA GLY A 49 -6.68 -0.54 21.93
C GLY A 49 -5.43 -0.51 22.82
N ALA A 50 -4.24 -0.31 22.24
CA ALA A 50 -3.00 -0.19 23.00
C ALA A 50 -2.99 1.05 23.90
N ILE A 51 -3.54 2.18 23.44
CA ILE A 51 -3.68 3.40 24.24
C ILE A 51 -4.62 3.16 25.43
N TYR A 52 -5.77 2.53 25.21
CA TYR A 52 -6.74 2.25 26.29
C TYR A 52 -6.24 1.25 27.33
N THR A 53 -5.37 0.33 26.93
CA THR A 53 -4.80 -0.69 27.81
C THR A 53 -3.40 -0.31 28.30
N PHE A 54 -2.93 0.90 27.99
CA PHE A 54 -1.61 1.34 28.37
C PHE A 54 -1.56 1.52 29.90
N PRO A 55 -0.62 0.86 30.59
CA PRO A 55 -0.60 0.95 32.04
C PRO A 55 -0.09 2.32 32.52
N ASP A 56 -0.78 2.89 33.52
CA ASP A 56 -0.46 4.21 34.09
C ASP A 56 0.33 4.09 35.41
N PHE A 57 1.42 3.31 35.41
CA PHE A 57 2.11 2.91 36.65
C PHE A 57 2.88 4.05 37.36
N THR A 58 3.04 5.23 36.76
CA THR A 58 3.88 6.30 37.35
C THR A 58 3.36 7.73 37.16
N GLY A 59 2.20 7.95 36.52
CA GLY A 59 1.75 9.29 36.15
C GLY A 59 2.65 10.00 35.11
N SER A 60 3.74 9.36 34.70
CA SER A 60 4.60 9.81 33.60
C SER A 60 3.93 9.52 32.27
N ARG A 61 3.20 10.52 31.76
CA ARG A 61 2.56 10.49 30.42
C ARG A 61 3.53 10.18 29.26
N SER A 62 4.84 10.18 29.48
CA SER A 62 5.84 10.00 28.41
C SER A 62 5.73 8.64 27.70
N GLY A 63 5.33 7.56 28.40
CA GLY A 63 5.16 6.24 27.80
C GLY A 63 4.00 6.18 26.80
N SER A 64 2.85 6.78 27.17
CA SER A 64 1.65 6.85 26.32
C SER A 64 1.88 7.65 25.03
N GLY A 65 2.84 8.59 25.04
CA GLY A 65 3.20 9.39 23.86
C GLY A 65 3.68 8.54 22.68
N TRP A 66 4.34 7.41 22.95
CA TRP A 66 4.76 6.47 21.90
C TRP A 66 3.58 5.75 21.26
N ALA A 67 2.59 5.34 22.05
CA ALA A 67 1.36 4.73 21.52
C ALA A 67 0.57 5.73 20.67
N VAL A 68 0.52 7.00 21.08
CA VAL A 68 -0.07 8.09 20.26
C VAL A 68 0.71 8.30 18.96
N ALA A 69 2.04 8.28 19.00
CA ALA A 69 2.87 8.39 17.79
C ALA A 69 2.64 7.22 16.81
N ALA A 70 2.48 5.99 17.33
CA ALA A 70 2.11 4.82 16.53
C ALA A 70 0.71 4.97 15.89
N LEU A 71 -0.26 5.52 16.62
CA LEU A 71 -1.60 5.81 16.13
C LEU A 71 -1.55 6.85 14.99
N VAL A 72 -0.88 7.97 15.20
CA VAL A 72 -0.71 9.02 14.19
C VAL A 72 -0.05 8.45 12.94
N SER A 73 1.00 7.65 13.09
CA SER A 73 1.68 7.00 11.97
C SER A 73 0.75 6.05 11.21
N SER A 74 -0.09 5.28 11.92
CA SER A 74 -1.10 4.40 11.31
C SER A 74 -2.16 5.17 10.54
N ILE A 75 -2.62 6.32 11.06
CA ILE A 75 -3.57 7.21 10.37
C ILE A 75 -2.94 7.78 9.10
N VAL A 76 -1.73 8.31 9.18
CA VAL A 76 -1.02 8.85 8.01
C VAL A 76 -0.81 7.74 6.97
N LEU A 77 -0.46 6.52 7.40
CA LEU A 77 -0.33 5.38 6.50
C LEU A 77 -1.68 5.02 5.83
N LEU A 78 -2.80 5.06 6.55
CA LEU A 78 -4.13 4.85 5.95
C LEU A 78 -4.44 5.91 4.88
N LEU A 79 -4.10 7.18 5.13
CA LEU A 79 -4.26 8.24 4.13
C LEU A 79 -3.43 7.98 2.88
N ILE A 80 -2.18 7.53 3.06
CA ILE A 80 -1.29 7.12 1.97
C ILE A 80 -1.90 5.95 1.19
N CYS A 81 -2.31 4.87 1.86
CA CYS A 81 -2.91 3.69 1.23
C CYS A 81 -4.20 4.05 0.48
N THR A 82 -5.02 4.93 1.05
CA THR A 82 -6.27 5.41 0.44
C THR A 82 -5.96 6.22 -0.81
N PHE A 83 -4.97 7.11 -0.75
CA PHE A 83 -4.52 7.85 -1.92
C PHE A 83 -4.06 6.90 -3.04
N GLN A 84 -3.24 5.89 -2.74
CA GLN A 84 -2.80 4.92 -3.74
C GLN A 84 -3.99 4.17 -4.35
N HIS A 85 -4.94 3.72 -3.53
CA HIS A 85 -6.14 3.06 -4.01
C HIS A 85 -6.98 3.94 -4.95
N VAL A 86 -7.21 5.20 -4.59
CA VAL A 86 -7.93 6.16 -5.42
C VAL A 86 -7.18 6.45 -6.72
N ALA A 87 -5.84 6.54 -6.67
CA ALA A 87 -5.03 6.73 -7.87
C ALA A 87 -5.20 5.56 -8.85
N TRP A 88 -5.23 4.32 -8.34
CA TRP A 88 -5.50 3.12 -9.15
C TRP A 88 -6.93 3.08 -9.68
N LEU A 89 -7.94 3.47 -8.89
CA LEU A 89 -9.32 3.57 -9.38
C LEU A 89 -9.45 4.55 -10.55
N ARG A 90 -8.81 5.73 -10.45
CA ARG A 90 -8.80 6.74 -11.51
C ARG A 90 -8.09 6.23 -12.76
N ALA A 91 -6.94 5.58 -12.61
CA ALA A 91 -6.22 4.98 -13.73
C ALA A 91 -7.03 3.87 -14.40
N MET A 92 -7.76 3.05 -13.63
CA MET A 92 -8.65 2.04 -14.18
C MET A 92 -9.83 2.62 -14.96
N ALA A 93 -10.41 3.73 -14.48
CA ALA A 93 -11.48 4.43 -15.20
C ALA A 93 -10.98 5.00 -16.54
N GLU A 94 -9.79 5.62 -16.53
CA GLU A 94 -9.11 6.10 -17.74
C GLU A 94 -8.88 4.96 -18.75
N TRP A 95 -8.28 3.85 -18.31
CA TRP A 95 -7.95 2.73 -19.20
C TRP A 95 -9.17 1.98 -19.73
N LYS A 96 -10.32 2.08 -19.08
CA LYS A 96 -11.58 1.59 -19.63
C LYS A 96 -12.23 2.56 -20.63
N GLY A 97 -11.71 3.77 -20.76
CA GLY A 97 -12.30 4.85 -21.55
C GLY A 97 -13.55 5.45 -20.90
N GLU A 98 -13.76 5.26 -19.59
CA GLU A 98 -14.92 5.78 -18.86
C GLU A 98 -14.79 7.29 -18.57
N ARG A 99 -13.54 7.79 -18.45
CA ARG A 99 -13.21 9.19 -18.18
C ARG A 99 -11.95 9.56 -18.95
N ASP A 100 -11.74 10.85 -19.16
CA ASP A 100 -10.52 11.44 -19.71
C ASP A 100 -9.80 12.20 -18.57
N ILE A 101 -8.76 11.58 -18.02
CA ILE A 101 -8.04 11.97 -16.82
C ILE A 101 -6.55 12.03 -17.14
N ASP A 102 -5.93 13.20 -16.96
CA ASP A 102 -4.47 13.29 -17.02
C ASP A 102 -3.82 12.55 -15.84
N LEU A 103 -3.20 11.40 -16.14
CA LEU A 103 -2.51 10.55 -15.15
C LEU A 103 -1.10 11.05 -14.80
N ARG A 104 -0.54 12.01 -15.53
CA ARG A 104 0.84 12.51 -15.29
C ARG A 104 1.02 13.13 -13.90
N PRO A 105 0.20 14.10 -13.45
CA PRO A 105 0.34 14.66 -12.10
C PRO A 105 0.08 13.59 -11.03
N LEU A 106 -0.90 12.71 -11.27
CA LEU A 106 -1.27 11.64 -10.35
C LEU A 106 -0.11 10.65 -10.13
N THR A 107 0.62 10.31 -11.19
CA THR A 107 1.81 9.43 -11.14
C THR A 107 2.93 10.05 -10.32
N ARG A 108 3.22 11.35 -10.50
CA ARG A 108 4.26 12.05 -9.72
C ARG A 108 3.91 12.09 -8.23
N VAL A 109 2.68 12.47 -7.90
CA VAL A 109 2.23 12.54 -6.51
C VAL A 109 2.22 11.15 -5.88
N SER A 110 1.72 10.14 -6.59
CA SER A 110 1.75 8.74 -6.13
C SER A 110 3.16 8.24 -5.82
N TRP A 111 4.16 8.64 -6.60
CA TRP A 111 5.56 8.34 -6.32
C TRP A 111 6.08 9.03 -5.04
N VAL A 112 5.76 10.31 -4.83
CA VAL A 112 6.14 11.04 -3.61
C VAL A 112 5.49 10.42 -2.38
N VAL A 113 4.19 10.13 -2.45
CA VAL A 113 3.41 9.47 -1.39
C VAL A 113 3.97 8.08 -1.07
N HIS A 114 4.41 7.36 -2.10
CA HIS A 114 5.11 6.08 -1.93
C HIS A 114 6.41 6.23 -1.14
N LEU A 115 7.24 7.22 -1.47
CA LEU A 115 8.47 7.48 -0.74
C LEU A 115 8.19 7.87 0.72
N ALA A 116 7.19 8.74 0.93
CA ALA A 116 6.74 9.16 2.26
C ALA A 116 6.25 7.97 3.10
N SER A 117 5.66 6.93 2.50
CA SER A 117 5.22 5.73 3.21
C SER A 117 6.35 5.05 3.99
N TYR A 118 7.57 5.03 3.45
CA TYR A 118 8.72 4.44 4.14
C TYR A 118 9.09 5.22 5.39
N ALA A 119 9.13 6.56 5.30
CA ALA A 119 9.41 7.40 6.46
C ALA A 119 8.36 7.22 7.56
N VAL A 120 7.07 7.20 7.18
CA VAL A 120 5.95 7.01 8.12
C VAL A 120 6.02 5.64 8.81
N VAL A 121 6.32 4.57 8.07
CA VAL A 121 6.45 3.23 8.65
C VAL A 121 7.68 3.10 9.53
N LEU A 122 8.81 3.73 9.20
CA LEU A 122 9.98 3.75 10.07
C LEU A 122 9.71 4.47 11.40
N ILE A 123 9.02 5.61 11.35
CA ILE A 123 8.58 6.34 12.56
C ILE A 123 7.62 5.46 13.38
N GLY A 124 6.63 4.85 12.73
CA GLY A 124 5.67 3.96 13.38
C GLY A 124 6.33 2.72 13.99
N LEU A 125 7.32 2.14 13.32
CA LEU A 125 8.11 1.02 13.82
C LEU A 125 8.83 1.39 15.10
N TRP A 126 9.54 2.52 15.10
CA TRP A 126 10.22 3.00 16.29
C TRP A 126 9.24 3.27 17.43
N ALA A 127 8.12 3.92 17.14
CA ALA A 127 7.08 4.21 18.11
C ALA A 127 6.45 2.95 18.71
N CYS A 128 6.19 1.91 17.90
CA CYS A 128 5.66 0.64 18.40
C CYS A 128 6.66 -0.06 19.31
N ILE A 129 7.95 -0.13 18.93
CA ILE A 129 8.98 -0.78 19.75
C ILE A 129 9.18 -0.01 21.07
N ALA A 130 9.39 1.31 21.01
CA ALA A 130 9.58 2.14 22.18
C ALA A 130 8.35 2.11 23.09
N GLY A 131 7.14 2.15 22.52
CA GLY A 131 5.89 2.01 23.24
C GLY A 131 5.72 0.66 23.92
N SER A 132 6.07 -0.44 23.25
CA SER A 132 6.01 -1.80 23.84
C SER A 132 6.98 -1.95 25.01
N VAL A 133 8.20 -1.40 24.88
CA VAL A 133 9.17 -1.39 25.98
C VAL A 133 8.66 -0.55 27.15
N ALA A 134 8.11 0.64 26.87
CA ALA A 134 7.59 1.54 27.89
C ALA A 134 6.34 0.99 28.61
N ALA A 135 5.49 0.22 27.92
CA ALA A 135 4.35 -0.45 28.53
C ALA A 135 4.75 -1.66 29.39
N GLY A 136 5.95 -2.20 29.19
CA GLY A 136 6.37 -3.51 29.67
C GLY A 136 5.96 -4.61 28.69
N MET A 137 6.92 -5.46 28.30
CA MET A 137 6.75 -6.43 27.20
C MET A 137 5.67 -7.49 27.44
N SER A 138 5.28 -7.73 28.70
CA SER A 138 4.21 -8.66 29.06
C SER A 138 2.82 -8.01 29.09
N ALA A 139 2.73 -6.68 28.97
CA ALA A 139 1.47 -5.96 29.02
C ALA A 139 0.66 -6.14 27.72
N THR A 140 -0.67 -6.12 27.85
CA THR A 140 -1.59 -6.17 26.70
C THR A 140 -1.28 -5.08 25.67
N ALA A 141 -0.95 -3.87 26.12
CA ALA A 141 -0.59 -2.75 25.24
C ALA A 141 0.64 -3.06 24.38
N ALA A 142 1.65 -3.75 24.91
CA ALA A 142 2.84 -4.15 24.14
C ALA A 142 2.50 -5.15 23.03
N GLY A 143 1.60 -6.11 23.31
CA GLY A 143 1.08 -7.04 22.31
C GLY A 143 0.29 -6.34 21.21
N LEU A 144 -0.58 -5.40 21.58
CA LEU A 144 -1.38 -4.62 20.63
C LEU A 144 -0.51 -3.70 19.75
N LEU A 145 0.54 -3.08 20.30
CA LEU A 145 1.53 -2.33 19.51
C LEU A 145 2.32 -3.24 18.56
N GLY A 146 2.65 -4.47 18.98
CA GLY A 146 3.23 -5.48 18.12
C GLY A 146 2.32 -5.82 16.92
N LEU A 147 1.02 -6.00 17.17
CA LEU A 147 0.03 -6.22 16.10
C LEU A 147 -0.13 -4.98 15.20
N THR A 148 -0.14 -3.77 15.78
CA THR A 148 -0.15 -2.51 15.01
C THR A 148 1.03 -2.49 14.03
N LEU A 149 2.24 -2.80 14.49
CA LEU A 149 3.42 -2.85 13.63
C LEU A 149 3.26 -3.85 12.49
N VAL A 150 2.81 -5.07 12.78
CA VAL A 150 2.57 -6.09 11.75
C VAL A 150 1.56 -5.61 10.71
N PHE A 151 0.44 -5.02 11.14
CA PHE A 151 -0.57 -4.49 10.25
C PHE A 151 -0.07 -3.27 9.45
N MET A 152 0.72 -2.37 10.04
CA MET A 152 1.35 -1.27 9.31
C MET A 152 2.24 -1.78 8.18
N LEU A 153 3.11 -2.76 8.47
CA LEU A 153 4.00 -3.36 7.46
C LEU A 153 3.20 -4.02 6.34
N ALA A 154 2.19 -4.83 6.69
CA ALA A 154 1.32 -5.48 5.71
C ALA A 154 0.56 -4.45 4.85
N ALA A 155 -0.02 -3.41 5.45
CA ALA A 155 -0.71 -2.34 4.73
C ALA A 155 0.23 -1.60 3.78
N GLN A 156 1.46 -1.33 4.20
CA GLN A 156 2.47 -0.68 3.36
C GLN A 156 2.81 -1.55 2.15
N ILE A 157 3.06 -2.85 2.34
CA ILE A 157 3.40 -3.79 1.26
C ILE A 157 2.23 -3.95 0.28
N LEU A 158 1.00 -4.05 0.79
CA LEU A 158 -0.19 -4.27 -0.01
C LEU A 158 -0.67 -3.02 -0.74
N ALA A 159 -0.51 -1.83 -0.16
CA ALA A 159 -1.02 -0.59 -0.73
C ALA A 159 0.02 0.53 -0.82
N GLY A 160 0.71 0.85 0.28
CA GLY A 160 1.63 1.99 0.34
C GLY A 160 2.76 1.96 -0.70
N VAL A 161 3.27 0.77 -1.04
CA VAL A 161 4.32 0.60 -2.06
C VAL A 161 3.81 0.48 -3.49
N GLN A 162 2.49 0.32 -3.67
CA GLN A 162 1.85 0.13 -4.97
C GLN A 162 1.62 1.49 -5.65
N TYR A 163 2.67 2.26 -5.88
CA TYR A 163 2.54 3.52 -6.62
C TYR A 163 2.07 3.28 -8.05
N LEU A 164 1.33 4.26 -8.58
CA LEU A 164 0.78 4.21 -9.92
C LEU A 164 1.90 4.21 -10.96
N ARG A 165 1.90 3.18 -11.82
CA ARG A 165 2.85 3.05 -12.93
C ARG A 165 2.08 2.92 -14.24
N VAL A 166 2.13 3.97 -15.05
CA VAL A 166 1.46 4.01 -16.36
C VAL A 166 2.12 3.08 -17.38
N SER A 167 3.40 2.74 -17.17
CA SER A 167 4.21 1.89 -18.06
C SER A 167 3.89 0.39 -18.00
N GLY A 168 2.92 -0.06 -17.18
CA GLY A 168 2.67 -1.47 -16.93
C GLY A 168 3.27 -1.97 -15.61
N PRO A 169 2.97 -3.22 -15.17
CA PRO A 169 3.61 -3.83 -14.01
C PRO A 169 5.13 -3.86 -14.23
N PRO A 170 5.97 -3.87 -13.16
CA PRO A 170 7.40 -4.10 -13.34
C PRO A 170 7.57 -5.34 -14.20
N GLY A 171 8.30 -5.20 -15.31
CA GLY A 171 8.65 -6.33 -16.14
C GLY A 171 9.38 -7.32 -15.25
N THR A 172 8.70 -8.39 -14.85
CA THR A 172 9.39 -9.52 -14.22
C THR A 172 10.47 -9.97 -15.20
N ILE A 173 11.63 -10.37 -14.70
CA ILE A 173 12.72 -10.94 -15.51
C ILE A 173 12.20 -11.83 -16.67
N PRO A 174 11.17 -12.68 -16.49
CA PRO A 174 10.54 -13.42 -17.59
C PRO A 174 9.99 -12.59 -18.76
N ALA A 175 9.50 -11.36 -18.57
CA ALA A 175 9.07 -10.48 -19.65
C ALA A 175 10.24 -9.91 -20.44
N HIS A 176 11.38 -9.67 -19.80
CA HIS A 176 12.61 -9.22 -20.46
C HIS A 176 13.28 -10.38 -21.22
N MET A 177 13.34 -11.56 -20.60
CA MET A 177 13.84 -12.79 -21.23
C MET A 177 12.98 -13.20 -22.43
N ARG A 178 11.64 -13.08 -22.34
CA ARG A 178 10.74 -13.34 -23.48
C ARG A 178 10.92 -12.35 -24.64
N ARG A 179 11.30 -11.10 -24.38
CA ARG A 179 11.64 -10.14 -25.46
C ARG A 179 12.99 -10.43 -26.10
N LEU A 180 13.96 -10.91 -25.33
CA LEU A 180 15.28 -11.33 -25.83
C LEU A 180 15.16 -12.59 -26.69
N ALA A 181 14.37 -13.58 -26.26
CA ALA A 181 14.13 -14.81 -27.01
C ALA A 181 13.40 -14.59 -28.34
N ARG A 182 12.62 -13.50 -28.47
CA ARG A 182 11.92 -13.12 -29.72
C ARG A 182 12.77 -12.29 -30.69
N ARG A 183 13.97 -11.87 -30.29
CA ARG A 183 14.91 -11.09 -31.12
C ARG A 183 16.08 -11.92 -31.66
N ARG A 184 16.11 -13.22 -31.36
CA ARG A 184 16.95 -14.23 -32.00
C ARG A 184 16.05 -15.11 -32.84
#